data_AF-A0A6U4VMR8-F1
#
_entry.id   AF-A0A6U4VMR8-F1
#
_cell.length_a   1.000
_cell.length_b   1.000
_cell.length_c   1.000
_cell.angle_alpha   90.00
_cell.angle_beta   90.00
_cell.angle_gamma   90.00
#
_symmetry.space_group_name_H-M   'P 1'
#
loop_
_entity.id
_entity.type
_entity.pdbx_description
1 polymer ?
#
loop_
_entity_poly.entity_id
_entity_poly.type
_entity_poly.pdbx_seq_one_letter_code
_entity_poly.pdbx_strand_id
1 'polypeptide(L)'
;MQRSTIASHDVMDDASDDEDNRVSEHSKGQLMQFLKAKEQENKLLDLDLRSVKSQLKVASGKCQSLEDTNVSLLQQIEELEMREDSRQAEMRFLQEQLAEAKLYIVKLTETLDLKGAADDVRIQAWETFRDLYTMPSDSEGVLFAGKALRDEGAMIVADAIDVFTGLKNLTLSDNAIKRRGMEHLASHLSSSTTLETLDLQSNLIADEGCASVAAMITGSKLSSVHLGANNISDPGVNILCSALSDDRCALKSLHLNNNKIGEKGARYICSALCKNTSLEFLSLSGNKLGDYGTTSLAHMLRLNNTLTELNLGDNDIRQAGAADLVSCCADNTTLKTLRIGGNDNMEGEGRKALAALGSASGKHFRLYL
;
A
#
# COMPACT_ATOMS: atom_id res chain seq x y z
N MET A 1 61.18 32.34 16.79
CA MET A 1 60.44 31.53 15.80
C MET A 1 60.36 30.13 16.39
N GLN A 2 59.32 29.74 17.16
CA GLN A 2 57.95 29.32 16.77
C GLN A 2 57.94 28.27 15.64
N ARG A 3 57.14 27.18 15.60
CA ARG A 3 56.14 26.47 16.44
C ARG A 3 55.82 25.16 15.64
N SER A 4 55.89 23.95 16.22
CA SER A 4 54.82 23.01 16.66
C SER A 4 53.60 22.72 15.74
N THR A 5 53.22 21.41 15.73
CA THR A 5 51.88 20.77 15.48
C THR A 5 51.48 20.59 13.99
N ILE A 6 51.01 19.44 13.46
CA ILE A 6 49.80 18.61 13.75
C ILE A 6 49.94 17.18 13.15
N ALA A 7 49.19 16.24 13.74
CA ALA A 7 49.13 14.80 13.53
C ALA A 7 48.02 14.29 12.58
N SER A 8 48.01 12.96 12.39
CA SER A 8 46.91 12.03 12.04
C SER A 8 46.47 11.86 10.57
N HIS A 9 46.80 10.69 10.01
CA HIS A 9 45.96 9.86 9.13
C HIS A 9 46.65 8.50 8.96
N ASP A 10 45.97 7.39 9.28
CA ASP A 10 45.86 6.21 8.40
C ASP A 10 45.07 5.07 9.05
N VAL A 11 43.85 4.92 8.53
CA VAL A 11 43.14 3.71 8.03
C VAL A 11 43.04 2.44 8.90
N MET A 12 41.76 2.08 9.11
CA MET A 12 41.19 0.82 9.60
C MET A 12 41.47 -0.35 8.65
N ASP A 13 41.55 -1.57 9.19
CA ASP A 13 41.26 -2.80 8.44
C ASP A 13 40.45 -3.78 9.30
N ASP A 14 39.44 -4.34 8.64
CA ASP A 14 38.73 -5.61 8.86
C ASP A 14 37.98 -5.90 10.17
N ALA A 15 36.63 -5.87 10.08
CA ALA A 15 35.76 -7.05 10.22
C ALA A 15 34.27 -6.65 10.37
N SER A 16 33.52 -6.56 9.27
CA SER A 16 32.04 -6.51 9.37
C SER A 16 31.26 -6.97 8.12
N ASP A 17 31.90 -7.66 7.15
CA ASP A 17 31.27 -8.01 5.86
C ASP A 17 30.38 -9.27 5.87
N ASP A 18 30.17 -9.94 7.02
CA ASP A 18 29.68 -11.33 7.01
C ASP A 18 28.19 -11.56 7.36
N GLU A 19 27.42 -10.54 7.78
CA GLU A 19 25.99 -10.73 8.13
C GLU A 19 24.99 -10.23 7.08
N ASP A 20 25.27 -9.13 6.35
CA ASP A 20 24.39 -8.61 5.28
C ASP A 20 24.36 -9.51 4.03
N ASN A 21 25.34 -10.39 3.88
CA ASN A 21 25.36 -11.36 2.79
C ASN A 21 24.38 -12.53 3.04
N ARG A 22 23.90 -12.75 4.27
CA ARG A 22 23.15 -13.96 4.63
C ARG A 22 21.67 -13.92 4.26
N VAL A 23 21.01 -12.76 4.28
CA VAL A 23 19.56 -12.65 3.98
C VAL A 23 19.32 -12.59 2.47
N SER A 24 20.21 -11.94 1.70
CA SER A 24 20.21 -12.00 0.23
C SER A 24 20.59 -13.40 -0.28
N GLU A 25 21.58 -14.07 0.32
CA GLU A 25 21.91 -15.46 0.04
C GLU A 25 20.82 -16.43 0.49
N HIS A 26 19.91 -16.06 1.41
CA HIS A 26 18.84 -16.97 1.84
C HIS A 26 17.73 -17.07 0.80
N SER A 27 17.17 -15.96 0.31
CA SER A 27 16.13 -16.00 -0.75
C SER A 27 16.71 -16.35 -2.12
N LYS A 28 17.90 -15.84 -2.46
CA LYS A 28 18.69 -16.30 -3.61
C LYS A 28 19.06 -17.78 -3.45
N GLY A 29 19.34 -18.21 -2.23
CA GLY A 29 19.62 -19.58 -1.86
C GLY A 29 18.41 -20.48 -1.97
N GLN A 30 17.20 -20.03 -1.62
CA GLN A 30 15.95 -20.75 -1.80
C GLN A 30 15.61 -20.91 -3.28
N LEU A 31 15.75 -19.84 -4.08
CA LEU A 31 15.54 -19.91 -5.52
C LEU A 31 16.63 -20.74 -6.22
N MET A 32 17.90 -20.62 -5.79
CA MET A 32 19.01 -21.45 -6.27
C MET A 32 18.90 -22.89 -5.79
N GLN A 33 18.34 -23.15 -4.60
CA GLN A 33 18.03 -24.49 -4.11
C GLN A 33 16.88 -25.09 -4.91
N PHE A 34 15.86 -24.31 -5.23
CA PHE A 34 14.77 -24.74 -6.09
C PHE A 34 15.24 -25.00 -7.53
N LEU A 35 16.05 -24.11 -8.11
CA LEU A 35 16.68 -24.30 -9.41
C LEU A 35 17.65 -25.48 -9.39
N LYS A 36 18.44 -25.67 -8.32
CA LYS A 36 19.30 -26.85 -8.14
C LYS A 36 18.48 -28.12 -7.96
N ALA A 37 17.33 -28.06 -7.28
CA ALA A 37 16.42 -29.19 -7.12
C ALA A 37 15.79 -29.55 -8.48
N LYS A 38 15.37 -28.55 -9.26
CA LYS A 38 14.92 -28.75 -10.64
C LYS A 38 16.05 -29.20 -11.56
N GLU A 39 17.29 -28.75 -11.38
CA GLU A 39 18.44 -29.22 -12.13
C GLU A 39 18.78 -30.68 -11.77
N GLN A 40 18.72 -31.04 -10.48
CA GLN A 40 18.89 -32.40 -9.99
C GLN A 40 17.77 -33.31 -10.48
N GLU A 41 16.52 -32.85 -10.51
CA GLU A 41 15.40 -33.58 -11.09
C GLU A 41 15.60 -33.79 -12.60
N ASN A 42 16.23 -32.85 -13.35
CA ASN A 42 16.62 -33.09 -14.75
C ASN A 42 17.69 -34.17 -14.85
N LYS A 43 18.70 -34.09 -13.97
CA LYS A 43 19.81 -35.03 -13.97
C LYS A 43 19.33 -36.43 -13.64
N LEU A 44 18.39 -36.58 -12.71
CA LEU A 44 17.74 -37.86 -12.39
C LEU A 44 16.97 -38.41 -13.60
N LEU A 45 16.20 -37.57 -14.29
CA LEU A 45 15.42 -37.99 -15.46
C LEU A 45 16.32 -38.34 -16.67
N ASP A 46 17.42 -37.62 -16.88
CA ASP A 46 18.45 -37.94 -17.89
C ASP A 46 19.18 -39.25 -17.52
N LEU A 47 19.45 -39.49 -16.23
CA LEU A 47 19.95 -40.77 -15.73
C LEU A 47 18.97 -41.93 -15.99
N ASP A 48 17.68 -41.71 -15.78
CA ASP A 48 16.63 -42.68 -16.08
C ASP A 48 16.51 -42.92 -17.59
N LEU A 49 16.53 -41.88 -18.42
CA LEU A 49 16.55 -41.98 -19.88
C LEU A 49 17.78 -42.76 -20.37
N ARG A 50 18.96 -42.50 -19.81
CA ARG A 50 20.19 -43.26 -20.10
C ARG A 50 20.10 -44.71 -19.62
N SER A 51 19.52 -44.95 -18.45
CA SER A 51 19.28 -46.29 -17.90
C SER A 51 18.35 -47.09 -18.81
N VAL A 52 17.22 -46.51 -19.22
CA VAL A 52 16.24 -47.10 -20.15
C VAL A 52 16.87 -47.34 -21.53
N LYS A 53 17.63 -46.37 -22.07
CA LYS A 53 18.40 -46.53 -23.32
C LYS A 53 19.48 -47.63 -23.21
N SER A 54 20.09 -47.79 -22.04
CA SER A 54 21.06 -48.86 -21.76
C SER A 54 20.36 -50.23 -21.65
N GLN A 55 19.20 -50.31 -21.00
CA GLN A 55 18.39 -51.53 -20.93
C GLN A 55 17.92 -51.98 -22.31
N LEU A 56 17.51 -51.05 -23.19
CA LEU A 56 17.19 -51.32 -24.60
C LEU A 56 18.37 -51.97 -25.35
N LYS A 57 19.59 -51.47 -25.11
CA LYS A 57 20.84 -51.99 -25.72
C LYS A 57 21.19 -53.40 -25.24
N VAL A 58 20.77 -53.77 -24.03
CA VAL A 58 20.92 -55.14 -23.48
C VAL A 58 19.79 -56.05 -23.98
N ALA A 59 18.58 -55.51 -24.13
CA ALA A 59 17.40 -56.23 -24.61
C ALA A 59 17.52 -56.63 -26.09
N SER A 60 18.23 -55.90 -26.95
CA SER A 60 18.37 -56.21 -28.38
C SER A 60 19.07 -57.55 -28.73
N GLY A 61 19.34 -58.44 -27.76
CA GLY A 61 20.09 -59.69 -27.91
C GLY A 61 19.33 -61.04 -27.85
N LYS A 62 18.02 -61.12 -27.58
CA LYS A 62 17.26 -62.42 -27.43
C LYS A 62 15.75 -62.43 -27.79
N CYS A 63 15.39 -62.83 -29.01
CA CYS A 63 14.08 -63.23 -29.61
C CYS A 63 12.69 -63.06 -28.89
N GLN A 64 11.72 -62.57 -29.67
CA GLN A 64 10.24 -62.48 -29.55
C GLN A 64 9.60 -61.85 -28.29
N SER A 65 9.95 -62.21 -27.04
CA SER A 65 9.47 -61.44 -25.87
C SER A 65 10.04 -60.01 -25.82
N LEU A 66 10.99 -59.75 -26.71
CA LEU A 66 11.59 -58.45 -26.97
C LEU A 66 10.74 -57.51 -27.76
N GLU A 67 9.87 -57.99 -28.66
CA GLU A 67 9.09 -57.09 -29.50
C GLU A 67 8.11 -56.31 -28.63
N ASP A 68 7.41 -56.99 -27.72
CA ASP A 68 6.48 -56.36 -26.77
C ASP A 68 7.22 -55.50 -25.72
N THR A 69 8.38 -55.96 -25.23
CA THR A 69 9.20 -55.21 -24.27
C THR A 69 9.80 -53.95 -24.92
N ASN A 70 10.24 -54.04 -26.17
CA ASN A 70 10.79 -52.89 -26.91
C ASN A 70 9.71 -51.86 -27.25
N VAL A 71 8.50 -52.28 -27.62
CA VAL A 71 7.38 -51.36 -27.83
C VAL A 71 7.03 -50.60 -26.55
N SER A 72 6.95 -51.30 -25.42
CA SER A 72 6.70 -50.68 -24.10
C SER A 72 7.81 -49.70 -23.68
N LEU A 73 9.08 -50.07 -23.88
CA LEU A 73 10.22 -49.19 -23.59
C LEU A 73 10.31 -47.99 -24.53
N LEU A 74 9.98 -48.15 -25.82
CA LEU A 74 9.92 -47.03 -26.77
C LEU A 74 8.84 -46.03 -26.39
N GLN A 75 7.67 -46.50 -25.97
CA GLN A 75 6.60 -45.64 -25.48
C GLN A 75 7.02 -44.89 -24.20
N GLN A 76 7.72 -45.56 -23.28
CA GLN A 76 8.30 -44.91 -22.10
C GLN A 76 9.38 -43.88 -22.47
N ILE A 77 10.20 -44.14 -23.48
CA ILE A 77 11.21 -43.19 -23.98
C ILE A 77 10.52 -41.97 -24.57
N GLU A 78 9.51 -42.13 -25.42
CA GLU A 78 8.77 -41.01 -26.01
C GLU A 78 8.08 -40.15 -24.94
N GLU A 79 7.47 -40.79 -23.92
CA GLU A 79 6.89 -40.07 -22.78
C GLU A 79 7.94 -39.33 -21.94
N LEU A 80 9.13 -39.91 -21.76
CA LEU A 80 10.24 -39.28 -21.04
C LEU A 80 10.87 -38.13 -21.85
N GLU A 81 11.03 -38.28 -23.16
CA GLU A 81 11.57 -37.25 -24.05
C GLU A 81 10.62 -36.05 -24.14
N MET A 82 9.31 -36.29 -24.27
CA MET A 82 8.30 -35.22 -24.22
C MET A 82 8.29 -34.48 -22.88
N ARG A 83 8.48 -35.20 -21.76
CA ARG A 83 8.62 -34.57 -20.43
C ARG A 83 9.91 -33.76 -20.32
N GLU A 84 11.03 -34.25 -20.87
CA GLU A 84 12.31 -33.53 -20.86
C GLU A 84 12.21 -32.22 -21.65
N ASP A 85 11.64 -32.26 -22.87
CA ASP A 85 11.45 -31.08 -23.71
C ASP A 85 10.53 -30.04 -23.05
N SER A 86 9.40 -30.48 -22.49
CA SER A 86 8.48 -29.59 -21.76
C SER A 86 9.17 -28.89 -20.58
N ARG A 87 10.06 -29.61 -19.88
CA ARG A 87 10.77 -29.10 -18.69
C ARG A 87 11.97 -28.21 -19.08
N GLN A 88 12.63 -28.49 -20.20
CA GLN A 88 13.63 -27.58 -20.78
C GLN A 88 12.99 -26.26 -21.22
N ALA A 89 11.79 -26.30 -21.80
CA ALA A 89 11.03 -25.09 -22.13
C ALA A 89 10.67 -24.30 -20.86
N GLU A 90 10.20 -24.97 -19.81
CA GLU A 90 9.92 -24.35 -18.50
C GLU A 90 11.19 -23.72 -17.89
N MET A 91 12.34 -24.41 -17.96
CA MET A 91 13.61 -23.89 -17.45
C MET A 91 14.10 -22.66 -18.23
N ARG A 92 13.96 -22.65 -19.57
CA ARG A 92 14.30 -21.48 -20.39
C ARG A 92 13.42 -20.29 -20.06
N PHE A 93 12.12 -20.50 -19.90
CA PHE A 93 11.17 -19.46 -19.47
C PHE A 93 11.58 -18.86 -18.11
N LEU A 94 11.93 -19.69 -17.13
CA LEU A 94 12.41 -19.22 -15.82
C LEU A 94 13.75 -18.46 -15.89
N GLN A 95 14.66 -18.86 -16.79
CA GLN A 95 15.93 -18.16 -17.01
C GLN A 95 15.74 -16.79 -17.66
N GLU A 96 14.77 -16.67 -18.57
CA GLU A 96 14.39 -15.43 -19.22
C GLU A 96 13.75 -14.46 -18.22
N GLN A 97 12.81 -14.94 -17.39
CA GLN A 97 12.24 -14.17 -16.29
C GLN A 97 13.30 -13.69 -15.28
N LEU A 98 14.31 -14.52 -14.99
CA LEU A 98 15.43 -14.13 -14.12
C LEU A 98 16.32 -13.04 -14.77
N ALA A 99 16.51 -13.07 -16.09
CA ALA A 99 17.29 -12.07 -16.81
C ALA A 99 16.56 -10.71 -16.85
N GLU A 100 15.24 -10.72 -17.08
CA GLU A 100 14.38 -9.53 -17.02
C GLU A 100 14.39 -8.93 -15.61
N ALA A 101 14.22 -9.75 -14.57
CA ALA A 101 14.29 -9.30 -13.18
C ALA A 101 15.66 -8.69 -12.84
N LYS A 102 16.77 -9.27 -13.31
CA LYS A 102 18.13 -8.71 -13.12
C LYS A 102 18.31 -7.37 -13.82
N LEU A 103 17.82 -7.22 -15.05
CA LEU A 103 17.91 -5.97 -15.79
C LEU A 103 17.07 -4.86 -15.13
N TYR A 104 15.89 -5.22 -14.65
CA TYR A 104 15.03 -4.30 -13.91
C TYR A 104 15.65 -3.88 -12.57
N ILE A 105 16.31 -4.79 -11.84
CA ILE A 105 17.07 -4.46 -10.62
C ILE A 105 18.19 -3.45 -10.91
N VAL A 106 18.94 -3.63 -12.01
CA VAL A 106 19.98 -2.67 -12.41
C VAL A 106 19.36 -1.31 -12.71
N LYS A 107 18.25 -1.29 -13.46
CA LYS A 107 17.52 -0.06 -13.78
C LYS A 107 17.03 0.64 -12.51
N LEU A 108 16.33 -0.07 -11.62
CA LEU A 108 15.87 0.41 -10.32
C LEU A 108 17.00 1.02 -9.47
N THR A 109 18.16 0.35 -9.43
CA THR A 109 19.31 0.82 -8.66
C THR A 109 19.86 2.15 -9.19
N GLU A 110 19.69 2.42 -10.50
CA GLU A 110 20.12 3.65 -11.16
C GLU A 110 19.07 4.76 -11.14
N THR A 111 17.79 4.44 -11.36
CA THR A 111 16.71 5.44 -11.35
C THR A 111 16.32 5.91 -9.95
N LEU A 112 16.42 5.04 -8.93
CA LEU A 112 16.03 5.36 -7.55
C LEU A 112 17.17 5.91 -6.68
N ASP A 113 18.35 6.17 -7.26
CA ASP A 113 19.57 6.62 -6.54
C ASP A 113 19.91 5.75 -5.32
N LEU A 114 19.64 4.45 -5.41
CA LEU A 114 19.89 3.50 -4.32
C LEU A 114 21.39 3.20 -4.12
N LYS A 115 22.27 3.73 -5.00
CA LYS A 115 23.72 3.53 -4.93
C LYS A 115 24.35 4.11 -3.66
N GLY A 116 23.71 5.09 -3.02
CA GLY A 116 24.14 5.67 -1.73
C GLY A 116 23.20 5.38 -0.56
N ALA A 117 22.15 4.58 -0.76
CA ALA A 117 21.20 4.24 0.29
C ALA A 117 21.80 3.19 1.24
N ALA A 118 21.37 3.24 2.51
CA ALA A 118 21.74 2.24 3.50
C ALA A 118 21.24 0.84 3.09
N ASP A 119 21.93 -0.21 3.51
CA ASP A 119 21.65 -1.57 3.04
C ASP A 119 20.25 -2.06 3.43
N ASP A 120 19.72 -1.61 4.56
CA ASP A 120 18.33 -1.87 4.97
C ASP A 120 17.30 -1.34 3.96
N VAL A 121 17.51 -0.13 3.42
CA VAL A 121 16.66 0.46 2.36
C VAL A 121 16.72 -0.38 1.09
N ARG A 122 17.92 -0.80 0.70
CA ARG A 122 18.16 -1.56 -0.52
C ARG A 122 17.53 -2.95 -0.45
N ILE A 123 17.66 -3.62 0.70
CA ILE A 123 17.03 -4.92 0.96
C ILE A 123 15.51 -4.76 0.90
N GLN A 124 14.94 -3.75 1.57
CA GLN A 124 13.49 -3.56 1.60
C GLN A 124 12.90 -3.22 0.23
N ALA A 125 13.60 -2.38 -0.54
CA ALA A 125 13.28 -2.09 -1.93
C ALA A 125 13.24 -3.38 -2.78
N TRP A 126 14.23 -4.25 -2.61
CA TRP A 126 14.28 -5.53 -3.32
C TRP A 126 13.15 -6.48 -2.93
N GLU A 127 12.83 -6.58 -1.63
CA GLU A 127 11.71 -7.41 -1.17
C GLU A 127 10.38 -6.91 -1.73
N THR A 128 10.18 -5.59 -1.74
CA THR A 128 8.99 -4.96 -2.31
C THR A 128 8.85 -5.30 -3.79
N PHE A 129 9.93 -5.16 -4.55
CA PHE A 129 9.96 -5.52 -5.96
C PHE A 129 9.65 -7.01 -6.19
N ARG A 130 10.30 -7.89 -5.43
CA ARG A 130 10.06 -9.33 -5.51
C ARG A 130 8.61 -9.66 -5.26
N ASP A 131 8.05 -9.13 -4.17
CA ASP A 131 6.67 -9.41 -3.77
C ASP A 131 5.70 -8.93 -4.87
N LEU A 132 5.88 -7.71 -5.41
CA LEU A 132 5.09 -7.18 -6.53
C LEU A 132 5.18 -8.05 -7.79
N TYR A 133 6.39 -8.46 -8.18
CA TYR A 133 6.61 -9.21 -9.42
C TYR A 133 6.10 -10.66 -9.35
N THR A 134 5.95 -11.21 -8.15
CA THR A 134 5.32 -12.51 -7.94
C THR A 134 3.80 -12.46 -7.95
N MET A 135 3.19 -11.27 -7.90
CA MET A 135 1.74 -11.13 -7.92
C MET A 135 1.18 -11.25 -9.35
N PRO A 136 0.05 -11.95 -9.55
CA PRO A 136 -0.66 -11.96 -10.81
C PRO A 136 -1.09 -10.55 -11.26
N SER A 137 -0.98 -10.23 -12.55
CA SER A 137 -1.34 -8.91 -13.10
C SER A 137 -2.84 -8.60 -13.06
N ASP A 138 -3.69 -9.61 -12.85
CA ASP A 138 -5.13 -9.50 -12.63
C ASP A 138 -5.51 -9.33 -11.15
N SER A 139 -4.53 -9.19 -10.25
CA SER A 139 -4.78 -8.95 -8.83
C SER A 139 -5.59 -7.68 -8.59
N GLU A 140 -6.73 -7.82 -7.91
CA GLU A 140 -7.58 -6.68 -7.55
C GLU A 140 -7.10 -5.93 -6.30
N GLY A 141 -6.17 -6.51 -5.53
CA GLY A 141 -5.70 -5.97 -4.27
C GLY A 141 -4.22 -6.18 -4.03
N VAL A 142 -3.52 -5.13 -3.63
CA VAL A 142 -2.10 -5.15 -3.25
C VAL A 142 -1.96 -4.64 -1.81
N LEU A 143 -1.33 -5.45 -0.96
CA LEU A 143 -1.18 -5.19 0.47
C LEU A 143 0.30 -5.17 0.88
N PHE A 144 0.78 -3.97 1.22
CA PHE A 144 2.12 -3.73 1.77
C PHE A 144 2.06 -3.00 3.10
N ALA A 145 1.15 -3.35 4.01
CA ALA A 145 1.11 -2.71 5.33
C ALA A 145 2.32 -3.11 6.21
N GLY A 146 2.95 -2.16 6.88
CA GLY A 146 4.02 -2.45 7.87
C GLY A 146 5.33 -2.97 7.26
N LYS A 147 5.61 -2.60 6.00
CA LYS A 147 6.74 -3.12 5.21
C LYS A 147 7.94 -2.18 5.19
N ALA A 148 7.90 -1.11 5.98
CA ALA A 148 8.97 -0.12 6.06
C ALA A 148 9.43 0.38 4.68
N LEU A 149 8.50 0.54 3.73
CA LEU A 149 8.81 0.88 2.33
C LEU A 149 9.64 2.17 2.19
N ARG A 150 9.41 3.15 3.08
CA ARG A 150 9.94 4.51 2.96
C ARG A 150 9.55 5.12 1.60
N ASP A 151 10.25 6.16 1.16
CA ASP A 151 9.97 6.78 -0.13
C ASP A 151 10.37 5.86 -1.29
N GLU A 152 11.48 5.14 -1.13
CA GLU A 152 12.09 4.30 -2.15
C GLU A 152 11.20 3.10 -2.52
N GLY A 153 10.66 2.39 -1.53
CA GLY A 153 9.73 1.29 -1.78
C GLY A 153 8.39 1.78 -2.35
N ALA A 154 7.92 2.97 -1.94
CA ALA A 154 6.73 3.57 -2.54
C ALA A 154 6.92 3.93 -4.01
N MET A 155 8.13 4.35 -4.41
CA MET A 155 8.47 4.57 -5.82
C MET A 155 8.45 3.26 -6.62
N ILE A 156 8.96 2.16 -6.05
CA ILE A 156 8.91 0.84 -6.69
C ILE A 156 7.45 0.38 -6.88
N VAL A 157 6.61 0.58 -5.85
CA VAL A 157 5.18 0.30 -5.97
C VAL A 157 4.55 1.16 -7.08
N ALA A 158 4.88 2.45 -7.14
CA ALA A 158 4.36 3.34 -8.18
C ALA A 158 4.76 2.88 -9.59
N ASP A 159 6.02 2.49 -9.81
CA ASP A 159 6.49 2.01 -11.11
C ASP A 159 5.86 0.66 -11.51
N ALA A 160 5.56 -0.20 -10.53
CA ALA A 160 4.97 -1.51 -10.78
C ALA A 160 3.45 -1.47 -10.95
N ILE A 161 2.77 -0.43 -10.45
CA ILE A 161 1.30 -0.42 -10.39
C ILE A 161 0.64 -0.46 -11.77
N ASP A 162 1.32 0.08 -12.78
CA ASP A 162 0.84 0.12 -14.16
C ASP A 162 0.71 -1.27 -14.80
N VAL A 163 1.36 -2.29 -14.23
CA VAL A 163 1.24 -3.69 -14.68
C VAL A 163 -0.08 -4.31 -14.22
N PHE A 164 -0.66 -3.82 -13.12
CA PHE A 164 -1.89 -4.38 -12.55
C PHE A 164 -3.12 -3.81 -13.24
N THR A 165 -3.62 -4.54 -14.23
CA THR A 165 -4.76 -4.12 -15.07
C THR A 165 -6.09 -4.11 -14.32
N GLY A 166 -6.18 -4.83 -13.19
CA GLY A 166 -7.40 -4.99 -12.39
C GLY A 166 -7.36 -4.37 -11.00
N LEU A 167 -6.32 -3.60 -10.66
CA LEU A 167 -6.12 -3.17 -9.27
C LEU A 167 -7.22 -2.21 -8.79
N LYS A 168 -7.95 -2.63 -7.76
CA LYS A 168 -9.00 -1.85 -7.09
C LYS A 168 -8.58 -1.36 -5.71
N ASN A 169 -7.74 -2.10 -5.00
CA ASN A 169 -7.36 -1.81 -3.62
C ASN A 169 -5.85 -1.77 -3.45
N LEU A 170 -5.31 -0.65 -3.00
CA LEU A 170 -3.89 -0.51 -2.68
C LEU A 170 -3.72 -0.12 -1.21
N THR A 171 -3.05 -0.96 -0.43
CA THR A 171 -2.76 -0.71 0.99
C THR A 171 -1.27 -0.53 1.21
N LEU A 172 -0.89 0.67 1.60
CA LEU A 172 0.49 1.11 1.89
C LEU A 172 0.60 1.69 3.31
N SER A 173 -0.26 1.29 4.22
CA SER A 173 -0.25 1.79 5.60
C SER A 173 1.00 1.39 6.38
N ASP A 174 1.42 2.22 7.32
CA ASP A 174 2.56 1.95 8.22
C ASP A 174 3.90 1.70 7.49
N ASN A 175 4.30 2.62 6.61
CA ASN A 175 5.49 2.46 5.77
C ASN A 175 6.47 3.61 5.80
N ALA A 176 6.24 4.63 6.63
CA ALA A 176 7.05 5.84 6.68
C ALA A 176 7.23 6.56 5.33
N ILE A 177 6.23 6.47 4.44
CA ILE A 177 6.19 7.19 3.15
C ILE A 177 6.05 8.69 3.43
N LYS A 178 6.87 9.50 2.78
CA LYS A 178 6.89 10.96 2.90
C LYS A 178 6.54 11.59 1.56
N ARG A 179 6.81 12.89 1.43
CA ARG A 179 6.57 13.69 0.23
C ARG A 179 7.10 13.04 -1.06
N ARG A 180 8.35 12.54 -1.09
CA ARG A 180 8.96 12.05 -2.34
C ARG A 180 8.27 10.79 -2.84
N GLY A 181 7.97 9.84 -1.96
CA GLY A 181 7.20 8.65 -2.31
C GLY A 181 5.79 9.02 -2.79
N MET A 182 5.15 9.98 -2.13
CA MET A 182 3.83 10.49 -2.54
C MET A 182 3.82 11.16 -3.91
N GLU A 183 4.85 11.93 -4.26
CA GLU A 183 5.00 12.54 -5.59
C GLU A 183 5.03 11.48 -6.70
N HIS A 184 5.74 10.36 -6.49
CA HIS A 184 5.78 9.26 -7.46
C HIS A 184 4.48 8.46 -7.48
N LEU A 185 3.90 8.15 -6.32
CA LEU A 185 2.57 7.52 -6.28
C LEU A 185 1.55 8.35 -7.07
N ALA A 186 1.57 9.68 -6.92
CA ALA A 186 0.65 10.55 -7.64
C ALA A 186 0.87 10.58 -9.16
N SER A 187 2.11 10.44 -9.65
CA SER A 187 2.37 10.45 -11.09
C SER A 187 1.79 9.24 -11.82
N HIS A 188 1.58 8.11 -11.14
CA HIS A 188 0.98 6.91 -11.73
C HIS A 188 -0.50 6.76 -11.35
N LEU A 189 -0.84 6.99 -10.08
CA LEU A 189 -2.19 6.76 -9.57
C LEU A 189 -3.20 7.81 -10.02
N SER A 190 -2.77 9.03 -10.38
CA SER A 190 -3.68 10.06 -10.89
C SER A 190 -4.36 9.68 -12.22
N SER A 191 -3.71 8.83 -13.03
CA SER A 191 -4.28 8.27 -14.25
C SER A 191 -4.95 6.91 -14.07
N SER A 192 -4.95 6.35 -12.86
CA SER A 192 -5.57 5.05 -12.61
C SER A 192 -7.07 5.11 -12.84
N THR A 193 -7.57 4.19 -13.67
CA THR A 193 -9.00 4.07 -13.99
C THR A 193 -9.69 2.92 -13.29
N THR A 194 -8.95 2.17 -12.46
CA THR A 194 -9.46 0.98 -11.75
C THR A 194 -9.36 1.10 -10.24
N LEU A 195 -8.44 1.92 -9.71
CA LEU A 195 -8.22 2.02 -8.27
C LEU A 195 -9.41 2.70 -7.58
N GLU A 196 -10.02 1.99 -6.64
CA GLU A 196 -11.21 2.41 -5.89
C GLU A 196 -10.86 2.76 -4.43
N THR A 197 -9.89 2.08 -3.83
CA THR A 197 -9.47 2.28 -2.44
C THR A 197 -7.96 2.44 -2.33
N LEU A 198 -7.53 3.49 -1.62
CA LEU A 198 -6.13 3.75 -1.29
C LEU A 198 -5.98 3.93 0.22
N ASP A 199 -5.28 3.00 0.87
CA ASP A 199 -4.91 3.12 2.28
C ASP A 199 -3.45 3.57 2.43
N LEU A 200 -3.28 4.76 2.99
CA LEU A 200 -2.00 5.40 3.30
C LEU A 200 -1.88 5.72 4.80
N GLN A 201 -2.69 5.09 5.66
CA GLN A 201 -2.69 5.36 7.10
C GLN A 201 -1.30 5.14 7.74
N SER A 202 -0.98 5.88 8.80
CA SER A 202 0.27 5.72 9.56
C SER A 202 1.53 5.91 8.71
N ASN A 203 1.53 6.89 7.83
CA ASN A 203 2.73 7.32 7.08
C ASN A 203 3.21 8.69 7.55
N LEU A 204 4.17 9.28 6.85
CA LEU A 204 4.79 10.55 7.18
C LEU A 204 4.53 11.58 6.06
N ILE A 205 3.32 11.54 5.46
CA ILE A 205 2.93 12.38 4.31
C ILE A 205 3.09 13.87 4.64
N ALA A 206 2.69 14.27 5.86
CA ALA A 206 2.70 15.65 6.34
C ALA A 206 1.95 16.62 5.38
N ASP A 207 2.12 17.93 5.58
CA ASP A 207 1.45 18.93 4.73
C ASP A 207 2.03 18.93 3.31
N GLU A 208 3.32 18.61 3.18
CA GLU A 208 4.06 18.64 1.94
C GLU A 208 3.61 17.57 0.94
N GLY A 209 3.14 16.42 1.41
CA GLY A 209 2.59 15.36 0.56
C GLY A 209 1.11 15.53 0.18
N CYS A 210 0.40 16.49 0.78
CA CYS A 210 -1.03 16.71 0.50
C CYS A 210 -1.31 17.17 -0.93
N ALA A 211 -0.38 17.85 -1.60
CA ALA A 211 -0.52 18.21 -3.01
C ALA A 211 -0.61 16.97 -3.91
N SER A 212 0.21 15.95 -3.62
CA SER A 212 0.20 14.68 -4.33
C SER A 212 -1.11 13.92 -4.09
N VAL A 213 -1.61 13.89 -2.85
CA VAL A 213 -2.91 13.30 -2.54
C VAL A 213 -4.05 14.03 -3.26
N ALA A 214 -4.04 15.37 -3.24
CA ALA A 214 -5.01 16.20 -3.94
C ALA A 214 -5.05 15.90 -5.44
N ALA A 215 -3.89 15.71 -6.07
CA ALA A 215 -3.79 15.32 -7.47
C ALA A 215 -4.39 13.92 -7.73
N MET A 216 -4.17 12.95 -6.83
CA MET A 216 -4.71 11.60 -6.99
C MET A 216 -6.23 11.52 -6.83
N ILE A 217 -6.85 12.33 -5.97
CA ILE A 217 -8.30 12.27 -5.74
C ILE A 217 -9.11 13.13 -6.72
N THR A 218 -8.45 14.00 -7.49
CA THR A 218 -9.12 14.89 -8.45
C THR A 218 -9.25 14.19 -9.80
N GLY A 219 -10.47 13.85 -10.20
CA GLY A 219 -10.72 13.24 -11.52
C GLY A 219 -10.34 11.76 -11.65
N SER A 220 -10.05 11.08 -10.54
CA SER A 220 -9.85 9.63 -10.50
C SER A 220 -11.13 8.89 -10.11
N LYS A 221 -11.08 7.55 -10.14
CA LYS A 221 -12.16 6.68 -9.63
C LYS A 221 -12.05 6.35 -8.15
N LEU A 222 -11.11 6.97 -7.43
CA LEU A 222 -10.94 6.71 -5.99
C LEU A 222 -12.24 7.05 -5.25
N SER A 223 -12.77 6.04 -4.57
CA SER A 223 -13.98 6.10 -3.77
C SER A 223 -13.66 6.21 -2.27
N SER A 224 -12.55 5.63 -1.82
CA SER A 224 -12.12 5.66 -0.42
C SER A 224 -10.63 5.94 -0.29
N VAL A 225 -10.27 6.90 0.56
CA VAL A 225 -8.88 7.25 0.85
C VAL A 225 -8.65 7.33 2.35
N HIS A 226 -7.66 6.59 2.84
CA HIS A 226 -7.28 6.57 4.25
C HIS A 226 -5.97 7.32 4.48
N LEU A 227 -6.02 8.43 5.22
CA LEU A 227 -4.88 9.30 5.54
C LEU A 227 -4.71 9.47 7.05
N GLY A 228 -5.22 8.52 7.84
CA GLY A 228 -5.11 8.61 9.29
C GLY A 228 -3.65 8.61 9.75
N ALA A 229 -3.33 9.28 10.87
CA ALA A 229 -1.99 9.27 11.46
C ALA A 229 -0.85 9.67 10.49
N ASN A 230 -1.02 10.76 9.75
CA ASN A 230 -0.07 11.22 8.72
C ASN A 230 0.59 12.58 9.01
N ASN A 231 0.41 13.12 10.21
CA ASN A 231 0.89 14.45 10.59
C ASN A 231 0.36 15.60 9.71
N ILE A 232 -0.78 15.42 9.05
CA ILE A 232 -1.43 16.47 8.24
C ILE A 232 -2.01 17.53 9.19
N SER A 233 -1.72 18.80 8.94
CA SER A 233 -2.19 19.93 9.74
C SER A 233 -3.08 20.86 8.91
N ASP A 234 -3.42 22.04 9.46
CA ASP A 234 -4.34 22.98 8.80
C ASP A 234 -3.94 23.40 7.37
N PRO A 235 -2.65 23.65 7.04
CA PRO A 235 -2.22 23.93 5.69
C PRO A 235 -2.38 22.73 4.74
N GLY A 236 -2.01 21.52 5.18
CA GLY A 236 -2.15 20.31 4.37
C GLY A 236 -3.61 20.00 4.06
N VAL A 237 -4.48 20.07 5.07
CA VAL A 237 -5.92 19.84 4.83
C VAL A 237 -6.54 20.93 3.94
N ASN A 238 -6.06 22.17 3.97
CA ASN A 238 -6.49 23.21 3.04
C ASN A 238 -6.18 22.84 1.58
N ILE A 239 -5.03 22.21 1.32
CA ILE A 239 -4.67 21.69 -0.01
C ILE A 239 -5.65 20.57 -0.41
N LEU A 240 -5.94 19.63 0.49
CA LEU A 240 -6.91 18.56 0.22
C LEU A 240 -8.32 19.12 -0.05
N CYS A 241 -8.71 20.17 0.67
CA CYS A 241 -10.01 20.85 0.50
C CYS A 241 -10.16 21.48 -0.88
N SER A 242 -9.07 21.91 -1.53
CA SER A 242 -9.11 22.42 -2.90
C SER A 242 -9.52 21.34 -3.90
N ALA A 243 -9.03 20.11 -3.72
CA ALA A 243 -9.43 18.95 -4.52
C ALA A 243 -10.84 18.46 -4.18
N LEU A 244 -11.22 18.42 -2.89
CA LEU A 244 -12.58 18.05 -2.48
C LEU A 244 -13.65 19.02 -3.02
N SER A 245 -13.29 20.28 -3.25
CA SER A 245 -14.20 21.29 -3.81
C SER A 245 -14.30 21.23 -5.34
N ASP A 246 -13.49 20.40 -6.01
CA ASP A 246 -13.50 20.24 -7.46
C ASP A 246 -14.63 19.30 -7.87
N ASP A 247 -15.41 19.69 -8.89
CA ASP A 247 -16.56 18.92 -9.38
C ASP A 247 -16.17 17.53 -9.93
N ARG A 248 -14.89 17.33 -10.28
CA ARG A 248 -14.35 16.04 -10.73
C ARG A 248 -14.00 15.10 -9.57
N CYS A 249 -14.08 15.55 -8.32
CA CYS A 249 -13.81 14.71 -7.16
C CYS A 249 -14.99 13.76 -6.90
N ALA A 250 -14.77 12.46 -7.13
CA ALA A 250 -15.77 11.41 -6.94
C ALA A 250 -15.68 10.71 -5.57
N LEU A 251 -14.81 11.18 -4.67
CA LEU A 251 -14.49 10.52 -3.41
C LEU A 251 -15.73 10.38 -2.52
N LYS A 252 -15.98 9.18 -2.01
CA LYS A 252 -17.11 8.84 -1.14
C LYS A 252 -16.72 8.79 0.33
N SER A 253 -15.51 8.34 0.63
CA SER A 253 -15.00 8.18 1.99
C SER A 253 -13.62 8.80 2.15
N LEU A 254 -13.45 9.63 3.18
CA LEU A 254 -12.18 10.22 3.54
C LEU A 254 -11.90 10.03 5.03
N HIS A 255 -10.77 9.37 5.33
CA HIS A 255 -10.31 9.20 6.71
C HIS A 255 -9.11 10.11 7.00
N LEU A 256 -9.29 11.07 7.90
CA LEU A 256 -8.28 12.02 8.38
C LEU A 256 -8.03 11.89 9.88
N ASN A 257 -8.35 10.74 10.48
CA ASN A 257 -8.20 10.53 11.92
C ASN A 257 -6.74 10.64 12.40
N ASN A 258 -6.54 11.01 13.67
CA ASN A 258 -5.22 11.08 14.32
C ASN A 258 -4.21 11.99 13.58
N ASN A 259 -4.68 13.10 13.03
CA ASN A 259 -3.84 14.11 12.39
C ASN A 259 -3.68 15.34 13.31
N LYS A 260 -3.18 16.45 12.78
CA LYS A 260 -2.96 17.71 13.51
C LYS A 260 -3.90 18.81 13.04
N ILE A 261 -5.13 18.45 12.67
CA ILE A 261 -6.14 19.38 12.18
C ILE A 261 -6.74 20.14 13.38
N GLY A 262 -6.66 21.46 13.34
CA GLY A 262 -7.22 22.36 14.32
C GLY A 262 -8.52 23.02 13.85
N GLU A 263 -8.96 24.03 14.61
CA GLU A 263 -10.13 24.86 14.31
C GLU A 263 -10.09 25.48 12.90
N LYS A 264 -8.91 25.92 12.46
CA LYS A 264 -8.74 26.56 11.14
C LYS A 264 -8.87 25.53 10.01
N GLY A 265 -8.29 24.35 10.17
CA GLY A 265 -8.47 23.22 9.26
C GLY A 265 -9.92 22.79 9.15
N ALA A 266 -10.65 22.75 10.28
CA ALA A 266 -12.09 22.47 10.31
C ALA A 266 -12.87 23.42 9.39
N ARG A 267 -12.54 24.72 9.42
CA ARG A 267 -13.19 25.72 8.56
C ARG A 267 -12.92 25.50 7.07
N TYR A 268 -11.71 25.07 6.71
CA TYR A 268 -11.39 24.71 5.32
C TYR A 268 -12.23 23.53 4.85
N ILE A 269 -12.32 22.48 5.67
CA ILE A 269 -13.17 21.31 5.40
C ILE A 269 -14.63 21.74 5.21
N CYS A 270 -15.15 22.58 6.11
CA CYS A 270 -16.52 23.08 6.00
C CYS A 270 -16.77 23.81 4.68
N SER A 271 -15.84 24.69 4.28
CA SER A 271 -15.96 25.41 3.02
C SER A 271 -15.96 24.48 1.80
N ALA A 272 -15.19 23.39 1.85
CA ALA A 272 -15.17 22.40 0.78
C ALA A 272 -16.46 21.58 0.72
N LEU A 273 -16.96 21.13 1.89
CA LEU A 273 -18.17 20.32 1.98
C LEU A 273 -19.46 21.08 1.65
N CYS A 274 -19.46 22.41 1.72
CA CYS A 274 -20.57 23.22 1.18
C CYS A 274 -20.68 23.13 -0.36
N LYS A 275 -19.62 22.74 -1.06
CA LYS A 275 -19.59 22.59 -2.53
C LYS A 275 -19.54 21.13 -2.96
N ASN A 276 -18.84 20.30 -2.20
CA ASN A 276 -18.71 18.89 -2.48
C ASN A 276 -20.08 18.19 -2.38
N THR A 277 -20.41 17.42 -3.41
CA THR A 277 -21.67 16.66 -3.49
C THR A 277 -21.44 15.15 -3.61
N SER A 278 -20.20 14.70 -3.41
CA SER A 278 -19.80 13.29 -3.56
C SER A 278 -19.54 12.59 -2.24
N LEU A 279 -18.97 13.28 -1.25
CA LEU A 279 -18.50 12.70 0.01
C LEU A 279 -19.66 12.32 0.93
N GLU A 280 -19.65 11.05 1.35
CA GLU A 280 -20.69 10.41 2.16
C GLU A 280 -20.18 10.06 3.57
N PHE A 281 -18.87 9.81 3.72
CA PHE A 281 -18.20 9.52 4.99
C PHE A 281 -16.98 10.43 5.20
N LEU A 282 -16.88 11.00 6.40
CA LEU A 282 -15.70 11.75 6.84
C LEU A 282 -15.32 11.35 8.27
N SER A 283 -14.06 10.96 8.47
CA SER A 283 -13.48 10.75 9.80
C SER A 283 -12.46 11.83 10.14
N LEU A 284 -12.72 12.57 11.21
CA LEU A 284 -11.80 13.55 11.81
C LEU A 284 -11.42 13.16 13.25
N SER A 285 -11.65 11.91 13.65
CA SER A 285 -11.39 11.44 15.02
C SER A 285 -9.94 11.70 15.45
N GLY A 286 -9.67 12.06 16.72
CA GLY A 286 -8.30 12.21 17.20
C GLY A 286 -7.56 13.43 16.63
N ASN A 287 -8.29 14.53 16.36
CA ASN A 287 -7.71 15.81 15.97
C ASN A 287 -7.92 16.85 17.10
N LYS A 288 -7.77 18.15 16.83
CA LYS A 288 -7.91 19.22 17.82
C LYS A 288 -8.88 20.30 17.35
N LEU A 289 -10.05 19.87 16.89
CA LEU A 289 -11.05 20.78 16.31
C LEU A 289 -11.64 21.74 17.35
N GLY A 290 -11.76 21.32 18.63
CA GLY A 290 -12.35 22.12 19.69
C GLY A 290 -13.80 22.54 19.43
N ASP A 291 -14.31 23.44 20.27
CA ASP A 291 -15.68 23.96 20.11
C ASP A 291 -15.83 24.79 18.82
N TYR A 292 -14.89 25.68 18.51
CA TYR A 292 -15.00 26.56 17.34
C TYR A 292 -14.97 25.81 16.00
N GLY A 293 -14.14 24.77 15.89
CA GLY A 293 -14.14 23.90 14.72
C GLY A 293 -15.45 23.11 14.62
N THR A 294 -15.97 22.66 15.76
CA THR A 294 -17.26 21.95 15.85
C THR A 294 -18.45 22.84 15.49
N THR A 295 -18.50 24.08 15.94
CA THR A 295 -19.52 25.08 15.54
C THR A 295 -19.52 25.27 14.02
N SER A 296 -18.33 25.32 13.40
CA SER A 296 -18.21 25.46 11.95
C SER A 296 -18.79 24.24 11.22
N LEU A 297 -18.49 23.03 11.72
CA LEU A 297 -19.04 21.79 11.19
C LEU A 297 -20.57 21.74 11.36
N ALA A 298 -21.10 22.16 12.51
CA ALA A 298 -22.53 22.21 12.75
C ALA A 298 -23.26 23.13 11.76
N HIS A 299 -22.70 24.30 11.45
CA HIS A 299 -23.26 25.18 10.42
C HIS A 299 -23.21 24.55 9.02
N MET A 300 -22.09 23.92 8.66
CA MET A 300 -21.98 23.23 7.37
C MET A 300 -22.97 22.08 7.23
N LEU A 301 -23.19 21.30 8.30
CA LEU A 301 -24.17 20.21 8.30
C LEU A 301 -25.60 20.69 8.02
N ARG A 302 -25.98 21.94 8.31
CA ARG A 302 -27.30 22.44 7.92
C ARG A 302 -27.45 22.63 6.41
N LEU A 303 -26.33 22.79 5.70
CA LEU A 303 -26.29 23.08 4.27
C LEU A 303 -25.94 21.84 3.44
N ASN A 304 -25.08 20.97 3.96
CA ASN A 304 -24.66 19.76 3.26
C ASN A 304 -25.75 18.68 3.35
N ASN A 305 -26.06 18.08 2.20
CA ASN A 305 -27.09 17.06 2.03
C ASN A 305 -26.54 15.75 1.44
N THR A 306 -25.24 15.51 1.55
CA THR A 306 -24.58 14.33 0.99
C THR A 306 -23.89 13.49 2.05
N LEU A 307 -23.34 14.12 3.09
CA LEU A 307 -22.66 13.44 4.18
C LEU A 307 -23.67 12.62 4.98
N THR A 308 -23.40 11.32 5.10
CA THR A 308 -24.24 10.35 5.83
C THR A 308 -23.58 9.90 7.13
N GLU A 309 -22.25 10.00 7.22
CA GLU A 309 -21.51 9.57 8.40
C GLU A 309 -20.36 10.54 8.71
N LEU A 310 -20.33 11.01 9.95
CA LEU A 310 -19.29 11.90 10.46
C LEU A 310 -18.72 11.36 11.77
N ASN A 311 -17.39 11.23 11.84
CA ASN A 311 -16.69 10.85 13.06
C ASN A 311 -15.85 12.01 13.61
N LEU A 312 -16.24 12.52 14.79
CA LEU A 312 -15.62 13.59 15.55
C LEU A 312 -15.10 13.11 16.91
N GLY A 313 -14.85 11.81 17.08
CA GLY A 313 -14.31 11.29 18.33
C GLY A 313 -12.97 11.94 18.72
N ASP A 314 -12.66 12.03 20.01
CA ASP A 314 -11.37 12.53 20.52
C ASP A 314 -10.93 13.89 19.89
N ASN A 315 -11.77 14.92 19.96
CA ASN A 315 -11.53 16.23 19.31
C ASN A 315 -11.53 17.43 20.27
N ASP A 316 -11.49 17.19 21.58
CA ASP A 316 -11.61 18.22 22.63
C ASP A 316 -12.90 19.04 22.51
N ILE A 317 -13.99 18.40 22.11
CA ILE A 317 -15.33 19.02 22.03
C ILE A 317 -15.88 19.14 23.44
N ARG A 318 -16.27 20.37 23.83
CA ARG A 318 -16.87 20.66 25.13
C ARG A 318 -18.36 20.94 24.96
N GLN A 319 -18.96 21.54 25.99
CA GLN A 319 -20.40 21.79 26.05
C GLN A 319 -20.91 22.69 24.91
N ALA A 320 -20.16 23.71 24.51
CA ALA A 320 -20.61 24.65 23.47
C ALA A 320 -20.67 23.97 22.09
N GLY A 321 -19.61 23.28 21.68
CA GLY A 321 -19.59 22.54 20.41
C GLY A 321 -20.64 21.42 20.37
N ALA A 322 -20.85 20.72 21.50
CA ALA A 322 -21.91 19.73 21.63
C ALA A 322 -23.32 20.32 21.42
N ALA A 323 -23.60 21.50 22.00
CA ALA A 323 -24.88 22.17 21.85
C ALA A 323 -25.14 22.58 20.37
N ASP A 324 -24.12 23.06 19.68
CA ASP A 324 -24.22 23.41 18.26
C ASP A 324 -24.52 22.19 17.38
N LEU A 325 -23.88 21.05 17.65
CA LEU A 325 -24.17 19.79 16.96
C LEU A 325 -25.61 19.32 17.18
N VAL A 326 -26.10 19.38 18.42
CA VAL A 326 -27.50 19.03 18.73
C VAL A 326 -28.46 19.91 17.93
N SER A 327 -28.18 21.22 17.89
CA SER A 327 -29.02 22.17 17.16
C SER A 327 -29.03 21.92 15.65
N CYS A 328 -27.91 21.51 15.04
CA CYS A 328 -27.87 21.27 13.59
C CYS A 328 -28.42 19.90 13.18
N CYS A 329 -28.22 18.87 13.99
CA CYS A 329 -28.72 17.53 13.70
C CYS A 329 -30.25 17.44 13.75
N ALA A 330 -30.92 18.40 14.40
CA ALA A 330 -32.39 18.52 14.33
C ALA A 330 -32.88 18.90 12.92
N ASP A 331 -32.08 19.64 12.15
CA ASP A 331 -32.44 20.14 10.82
C ASP A 331 -31.89 19.27 9.68
N ASN A 332 -30.71 18.66 9.87
CA ASN A 332 -30.10 17.81 8.86
C ASN A 332 -30.81 16.45 8.79
N THR A 333 -31.25 16.07 7.58
CA THR A 333 -31.97 14.81 7.32
C THR A 333 -31.14 13.73 6.63
N THR A 334 -29.89 14.03 6.28
CA THR A 334 -29.03 13.15 5.46
C THR A 334 -28.00 12.40 6.30
N LEU A 335 -27.52 13.03 7.39
CA LEU A 335 -26.61 12.44 8.35
C LEU A 335 -27.34 11.33 9.11
N LYS A 336 -26.81 10.12 9.03
CA LYS A 336 -27.34 8.90 9.65
C LYS A 336 -26.47 8.44 10.82
N THR A 337 -25.19 8.80 10.83
CA THR A 337 -24.28 8.39 11.89
C THR A 337 -23.42 9.56 12.32
N LEU A 338 -23.44 9.87 13.63
CA LEU A 338 -22.50 10.78 14.27
C LEU A 338 -21.73 10.01 15.34
N ARG A 339 -20.40 9.98 15.24
CA ARG A 339 -19.53 9.47 16.31
C ARG A 339 -18.85 10.64 17.01
N ILE A 340 -18.92 10.69 18.32
CA ILE A 340 -18.36 11.78 19.14
C ILE A 340 -17.72 11.26 20.43
N GLY A 341 -17.47 9.95 20.53
CA GLY A 341 -16.82 9.36 21.71
C GLY A 341 -15.41 9.88 21.97
N GLY A 342 -14.95 9.78 23.22
CA GLY A 342 -13.63 10.29 23.62
C GLY A 342 -13.54 11.81 23.78
N ASN A 343 -14.66 12.53 23.69
CA ASN A 343 -14.73 13.96 24.03
C ASN A 343 -15.07 14.16 25.52
N ASP A 344 -14.17 13.73 26.39
CA ASP A 344 -14.44 13.62 27.84
C ASP A 344 -14.70 14.96 28.54
N ASN A 345 -14.15 16.07 28.00
CA ASN A 345 -14.38 17.43 28.49
C ASN A 345 -15.81 17.95 28.24
N MET A 346 -16.66 17.15 27.60
CA MET A 346 -18.08 17.41 27.44
C MET A 346 -18.82 17.12 28.77
N GLU A 347 -18.87 18.13 29.64
CA GLU A 347 -19.55 18.08 30.93
C GLU A 347 -21.06 18.37 30.85
N GLY A 348 -21.79 17.93 31.88
CA GLY A 348 -23.13 18.41 32.23
C GLY A 348 -24.19 18.24 31.14
N GLU A 349 -24.69 19.37 30.63
CA GLU A 349 -25.86 19.43 29.75
C GLU A 349 -25.55 19.10 28.28
N GLY A 350 -24.32 19.33 27.81
CA GLY A 350 -23.96 19.03 26.41
C GLY A 350 -24.04 17.53 26.09
N ARG A 351 -23.48 16.72 26.99
CA ARG A 351 -23.52 15.24 26.88
C ARG A 351 -24.95 14.70 26.98
N LYS A 352 -25.75 15.27 27.89
CA LYS A 352 -27.18 14.92 28.03
C LYS A 352 -27.98 15.28 26.78
N ALA A 353 -27.74 16.46 26.19
CA ALA A 353 -28.43 16.91 24.99
C ALA A 353 -28.12 16.00 23.79
N LEU A 354 -26.86 15.58 23.61
CA LEU A 354 -26.50 14.60 22.59
C LEU A 354 -27.13 13.24 22.85
N ALA A 355 -27.10 12.72 24.08
CA ALA A 355 -27.77 11.47 24.43
C ALA A 355 -29.30 11.52 24.16
N ALA A 356 -29.94 12.66 24.45
CA ALA A 356 -31.34 12.89 24.16
C ALA A 356 -31.61 12.94 22.65
N LEU A 357 -30.75 13.60 21.87
CA LEU A 357 -30.82 13.62 20.40
C LEU A 357 -30.81 12.19 19.83
N GLY A 358 -29.84 11.36 20.24
CA GLY A 358 -29.72 9.99 19.76
C GLY A 358 -30.92 9.10 20.14
N SER A 359 -31.62 9.42 21.24
CA SER A 359 -32.84 8.72 21.66
C SER A 359 -34.08 9.20 20.89
N ALA A 360 -34.14 10.50 20.56
CA ALA A 360 -35.28 11.14 19.90
C ALA A 360 -35.31 10.90 18.38
N SER A 361 -34.14 10.72 17.75
CA SER A 361 -33.99 10.60 16.29
C SER A 361 -34.43 9.26 15.69
N GLY A 362 -34.85 8.29 16.52
CA GLY A 362 -35.38 7.00 16.07
C GLY A 362 -34.38 6.14 15.29
N LYS A 363 -34.87 5.18 14.48
CA LYS A 363 -34.05 4.15 13.78
C LYS A 363 -33.11 4.70 12.70
N HIS A 364 -33.19 5.99 12.35
CA HIS A 364 -32.52 6.57 11.18
C HIS A 364 -31.20 7.28 11.51
N PHE A 365 -30.97 7.66 12.77
CA PHE A 365 -29.75 8.33 13.21
C PHE A 365 -29.11 7.58 14.38
N ARG A 366 -27.83 7.26 14.26
CA ARG A 366 -27.03 6.55 15.27
C ARG A 366 -25.98 7.50 15.84
N LEU A 367 -26.07 7.72 17.14
CA LEU A 367 -25.08 8.46 17.90
C LEU A 367 -24.20 7.49 18.68
N TYR A 368 -22.88 7.64 18.56
CA TYR A 368 -21.89 6.91 19.34
C TYR A 368 -21.15 7.91 20.25
N LEU A 369 -21.44 7.83 21.55
CA LEU A 369 -20.85 8.66 22.63
C LEU A 369 -19.62 8.01 23.27
#